data_AF-A0A6G8CE48-F1
#
_entry.id   AF-A0A6G8CE48-F1
#
_cell.length_a   1.000
_cell.length_b   1.000
_cell.length_c   1.000
_cell.angle_alpha   90.00
_cell.angle_beta   90.00
_cell.angle_gamma   90.00
#
_symmetry.space_group_name_H-M   'P 1'
#
loop_
_entity.id
_entity.type
_entity.pdbx_description
1 polymer ?
#
loop_
_entity_poly.entity_id
_entity_poly.type
_entity_poly.pdbx_seq_one_letter_code
_entity_poly.pdbx_strand_id
1 'polypeptide(L)' 'MKPLQPSDLMQRDGRERAVAWALTITQNTPLAPAQQEQQLLNKFIAGELSLDEVIMLLDEENQNQM' A
#
# COMPACT_ATOMS: atom_id res chain seq x y z
N MET A 1 -9.38 11.18 -15.58
CA MET A 1 -8.72 10.96 -14.27
C MET A 1 -7.25 11.32 -14.43
N LYS A 2 -6.70 12.19 -13.57
CA LYS A 2 -5.31 12.62 -13.66
C LYS A 2 -4.42 11.45 -13.19
N PRO A 3 -3.40 11.04 -13.96
CA PRO A 3 -2.53 9.93 -13.56
C PRO A 3 -1.78 10.29 -12.28
N LEU A 4 -1.74 9.37 -11.31
CA LEU A 4 -0.95 9.50 -10.08
C LEU A 4 0.50 9.79 -10.47
N GLN A 5 1.01 10.97 -10.13
CA GLN A 5 2.42 11.31 -10.31
C GLN A 5 3.20 10.79 -9.10
N PRO A 6 4.47 10.39 -9.24
CA PRO A 6 5.29 9.95 -8.10
C PRO A 6 5.43 11.02 -7.01
N SER A 7 5.31 12.31 -7.37
CA SER A 7 5.24 13.43 -6.43
C SER A 7 3.92 13.51 -5.65
N ASP A 8 2.83 12.91 -6.15
CA ASP A 8 1.58 12.79 -5.37
C ASP A 8 1.77 11.81 -4.19
N LEU A 9 2.66 10.83 -4.28
CA LEU A 9 2.97 9.90 -3.19
C LEU A 9 3.74 10.55 -2.03
N MET A 10 4.25 11.78 -2.20
CA MET A 10 4.78 12.57 -1.08
C MET A 10 3.68 13.14 -0.19
N GLN A 11 2.45 13.23 -0.70
CA GLN A 11 1.30 13.79 0.01
C GLN A 11 0.33 12.68 0.43
N ARG A 12 -0.24 12.82 1.63
CA ARG A 12 -1.19 11.87 2.20
C ARG A 12 -2.36 11.55 1.26
N ASP A 13 -2.94 12.57 0.62
CA ASP A 13 -4.01 12.41 -0.37
C ASP A 13 -3.61 11.62 -1.63
N GLY A 14 -2.34 11.66 -2.04
CA GLY A 14 -1.87 10.87 -3.17
C GLY A 14 -1.56 9.43 -2.78
N ARG A 15 -1.07 9.19 -1.56
CA ARG A 15 -0.91 7.85 -1.00
C ARG A 15 -2.25 7.14 -0.85
N GLU A 16 -3.26 7.82 -0.30
CA GLU A 16 -4.60 7.28 -0.14
C GLU A 16 -5.21 6.89 -1.50
N ARG A 17 -5.09 7.76 -2.51
CA ARG A 17 -5.57 7.46 -3.87
C ARG A 17 -4.83 6.31 -4.52
N ALA A 18 -3.51 6.19 -4.31
CA ALA A 18 -2.72 5.08 -4.83
C ALA A 18 -3.11 3.75 -4.19
N VAL A 19 -3.26 3.72 -2.86
CA VAL A 19 -3.72 2.54 -2.13
C VAL A 19 -5.15 2.16 -2.54
N ALA A 20 -6.07 3.11 -2.62
CA ALA A 20 -7.45 2.86 -3.04
C ALA A 20 -7.54 2.32 -4.48
N TRP A 21 -6.71 2.85 -5.38
CA TRP A 21 -6.62 2.35 -6.76
C TRP A 21 -6.06 0.93 -6.80
N ALA A 22 -4.98 0.65 -6.08
CA ALA A 22 -4.40 -0.69 -5.98
C ALA A 22 -5.40 -1.69 -5.40
N LEU A 23 -6.08 -1.33 -4.30
CA LEU A 23 -7.13 -2.14 -3.69
C LEU A 23 -8.28 -2.44 -4.64
N THR A 24 -8.66 -1.46 -5.47
CA THR A 24 -9.74 -1.64 -6.46
C THR A 24 -9.32 -2.62 -7.55
N ILE A 25 -8.05 -2.62 -7.98
CA ILE A 25 -7.53 -3.53 -8.99
C ILE A 25 -7.36 -4.94 -8.45
N THR A 26 -6.87 -5.06 -7.22
CA THR A 26 -6.66 -6.36 -6.59
C THR A 26 -7.93 -6.93 -5.97
N GLN A 27 -9.02 -6.15 -5.92
CA GLN A 27 -10.33 -6.62 -5.45
C GLN A 27 -10.79 -7.82 -6.28
N ASN A 28 -11.17 -8.92 -5.62
CA ASN A 28 -11.53 -10.21 -6.22
C ASN A 28 -10.38 -11.00 -6.85
N THR A 29 -9.13 -10.63 -6.56
CA THR A 29 -7.95 -11.42 -6.94
C THR A 29 -7.31 -12.04 -5.69
N PRO A 30 -6.51 -13.10 -5.85
CA PRO A 30 -5.67 -13.63 -4.76
C PRO A 30 -4.65 -12.63 -4.22
N LEU A 31 -4.43 -11.51 -4.93
CA LEU A 31 -3.57 -10.40 -4.53
C LEU A 31 -4.33 -9.35 -3.68
N ALA A 32 -5.57 -9.65 -3.27
CA ALA A 32 -6.28 -8.82 -2.32
C ALA A 32 -5.53 -8.83 -0.98
N PRO A 33 -5.12 -7.67 -0.45
CA PRO A 33 -4.28 -7.63 0.74
C PRO A 33 -5.04 -8.14 1.97
N ALA A 34 -4.36 -8.95 2.76
CA ALA A 34 -4.81 -9.43 4.05
C ALA A 34 -4.98 -8.27 5.05
N GLN A 35 -5.61 -8.57 6.19
CA GLN A 35 -5.86 -7.57 7.24
C GLN A 35 -4.56 -6.92 7.76
N GLN A 36 -3.45 -7.67 7.86
CA GLN A 36 -2.15 -7.15 8.29
C GLN A 36 -1.54 -6.20 7.26
N GLU A 37 -1.58 -6.58 5.98
CA GLU A 37 -1.10 -5.75 4.87
C GLU A 37 -1.89 -4.42 4.80
N GLN A 38 -3.21 -4.46 5.06
CA GLN A 38 -4.03 -3.25 5.16
C GLN A 38 -3.59 -2.34 6.31
N GLN A 39 -3.11 -2.87 7.43
CA GLN A 39 -2.56 -2.05 8.52
C GLN A 39 -1.27 -1.36 8.09
N LEU A 40 -0.38 -2.06 7.36
CA LEU A 40 0.84 -1.46 6.81
C LEU A 40 0.52 -0.35 5.80
N LEU A 41 -0.45 -0.58 4.92
CA LEU A 41 -0.92 0.42 3.96
C LEU A 41 -1.55 1.64 4.66
N ASN A 42 -2.28 1.46 5.76
CA ASN A 42 -2.81 2.57 6.55
C ASN A 42 -1.69 3.42 7.20
N LYS A 43 -0.63 2.78 7.72
CA LYS A 43 0.54 3.48 8.25
C LYS A 43 1.29 4.25 7.16
N PHE A 44 1.38 3.69 5.95
CA PHE A 44 1.92 4.38 4.78
C PHE A 44 1.11 5.62 4.41
N ILE A 45 -0.23 5.52 4.36
CA ILE A 45 -1.12 6.65 4.11
C ILE A 45 -0.94 7.71 5.22
N ALA A 46 -0.85 7.29 6.48
CA ALA A 46 -0.68 8.18 7.62
C ALA A 46 0.64 8.98 7.58
N GLY A 47 1.63 8.53 6.79
CA GLY A 47 2.97 9.12 6.77
C GLY A 47 3.92 8.49 7.80
N GLU A 48 3.47 7.48 8.54
CA GLU A 48 4.26 6.79 9.57
C GLU A 48 5.26 5.81 8.96
N LEU A 49 4.98 5.31 7.77
CA LEU A 49 5.89 4.45 7.00
C LEU A 49 6.14 5.02 5.60
N SER A 50 7.36 4.81 5.12
CA SER A 50 7.76 5.04 3.72
C SER A 50 7.36 3.83 2.86
N LEU A 51 7.32 4.04 1.54
CA LEU A 51 6.98 2.94 0.62
C LEU A 51 7.99 1.78 0.73
N ASP A 52 9.28 2.09 0.82
CA ASP A 52 10.35 1.10 1.00
C ASP A 52 10.19 0.30 2.30
N GLU A 53 9.80 0.95 3.40
CA GLU A 53 9.57 0.28 4.69
C GLU A 53 8.35 -0.64 4.62
N VAL A 54 7.29 -0.22 3.94
CA VAL A 54 6.12 -1.07 3.71
C VAL A 54 6.47 -2.28 2.86
N ILE A 55 7.24 -2.11 1.78
CA ILE A 55 7.69 -3.23 0.94
C ILE A 55 8.54 -4.20 1.75
N MET A 56 9.47 -3.69 2.57
CA MET A 56 10.32 -4.52 3.42
C MET A 56 9.51 -5.33 4.43
N LEU A 57 8.54 -4.70 5.10
CA LEU A 57 7.66 -5.38 6.07
C LEU A 57 6.74 -6.40 5.40
N LEU A 58 6.23 -6.10 4.21
CA LEU A 58 5.43 -7.04 3.42
C LEU A 58 6.26 -8.25 2.96
N ASP A 59 7.51 -8.03 2.54
CA ASP A 59 8.40 -9.13 2.14
C ASP A 59 8.75 -10.02 3.33
N GLU A 60 9.04 -9.42 4.49
CA GLU A 60 9.29 -10.15 5.74
C GLU A 60 8.07 -10.96 6.19
N GLU A 61 6.86 -10.38 6.13
CA GLU A 61 5.63 -11.12 6.44
C GLU A 61 5.38 -12.26 5.43
N ASN A 62 5.62 -12.04 4.14
CA ASN A 62 5.42 -13.06 3.12
C ASN A 62 6.43 -14.21 3.25
N GLN A 63 7.66 -13.94 3.70
CA GLN A 63 8.66 -14.97 4.01
C GLN A 63 8.32 -15.74 5.29
N ASN A 64 7.73 -15.09 6.30
CA ASN A 64 7.31 -15.75 7.55
C ASN A 64 6.06 -16.63 7.42
N GLN A 65 5.34 -16.57 6.29
CA GLN A 65 4.20 -17.44 5.98
C GLN A 65 4.59 -18.71 5.19
N MET A 66 5.88 -18.90 4.84
CA MET A 66 6.44 -20.11 4.21
C MET A 66 7.06 -21.06 5.23
#